data_AF-A0A1X7TB73-F1
#
_entry.id   AF-A0A1X7TB73-F1
#
_cell.length_a   1.000
_cell.length_b   1.000
_cell.length_c   1.000
_cell.angle_alpha   90.00
_cell.angle_beta   90.00
_cell.angle_gamma   90.00
#
_symmetry.space_group_name_H-M   'P 1'
#
loop_
_entity.id
_entity.type
_entity.pdbx_description
1 polymer ?
#
loop_
_entity_poly.entity_id
_entity_poly.type
_entity_poly.pdbx_seq_one_letter_code
_entity_poly.pdbx_strand_id
1 'polypeptide(L)'
;TFKEHVEIASNTGIVSVSGLKGLFPKYDPDMLICFLKNMELCQEFGDPSFLRMTNLIAGDREETGDSASETQRRGERLLFFPCLLSTDRPDEMTSEVYQFGWCLQCTSKHDFFPPRYFHVLSLHLAFKFSLSKGNKELAEKLSRKCKFWRNGLHWFDGYGVKVLVEIVDESQCVLVMMSCKKGYSGNMVSLRRKVIREVMSVYKDSCPGLKVKEFIIDLKELAYPVNTPRERTVYDICDLLSAIKEGRPFLVSDKGQTALKEILPDESLSDINLSLLGGPDEV
;
A
#
# COMPACT_ATOMS: atom_id res chain seq x y z
N THR A 1 -20.66 8.06 -5.12
CA THR A 1 -20.20 8.21 -6.51
C THR A 1 -20.65 9.56 -7.02
N PHE A 2 -19.74 10.38 -7.55
CA PHE A 2 -20.08 11.69 -8.12
C PHE A 2 -20.94 11.49 -9.37
N LYS A 3 -22.27 11.65 -9.23
CA LYS A 3 -23.22 11.45 -10.34
C LYS A 3 -23.22 12.60 -11.36
N GLU A 4 -22.68 13.75 -10.98
CA GLU A 4 -22.79 14.99 -11.79
C GLU A 4 -21.63 15.19 -12.78
N HIS A 5 -20.55 14.41 -12.71
CA HIS A 5 -19.40 14.50 -13.62
C HIS A 5 -18.85 13.12 -14.02
N VAL A 6 -19.70 12.31 -14.66
CA VAL A 6 -19.36 10.96 -15.16
C VAL A 6 -18.13 10.98 -16.09
N GLU A 7 -17.91 12.09 -16.81
CA GLU A 7 -16.77 12.29 -17.71
C GLU A 7 -15.39 12.29 -17.00
N ILE A 8 -15.33 12.56 -15.68
CA ILE A 8 -14.10 12.52 -14.86
C ILE A 8 -14.03 11.26 -14.01
N ALA A 9 -15.15 10.58 -13.81
CA ALA A 9 -15.25 9.39 -12.96
C ALA A 9 -14.58 8.20 -13.66
N SER A 10 -13.31 8.35 -14.03
CA SER A 10 -12.44 7.25 -14.34
C SER A 10 -12.20 6.49 -13.05
N ASN A 11 -12.59 5.21 -13.04
CA ASN A 11 -12.27 4.26 -11.98
C ASN A 11 -10.76 4.09 -11.75
N THR A 12 -9.93 4.72 -12.59
CA THR A 12 -8.47 4.71 -12.50
C THR A 12 -7.89 5.90 -11.74
N GLY A 13 -8.70 6.91 -11.39
CA GLY A 13 -8.22 8.10 -10.69
C GLY A 13 -7.27 9.00 -11.48
N ILE A 14 -7.13 8.80 -12.80
CA ILE A 14 -6.35 9.69 -13.67
C ILE A 14 -7.26 10.71 -14.33
N VAL A 15 -6.88 11.97 -14.21
CA VAL A 15 -7.56 13.11 -14.85
C VAL A 15 -6.54 13.92 -15.62
N SER A 16 -6.81 14.20 -16.89
CA SER A 16 -5.95 15.07 -17.69
C SER A 16 -6.23 16.54 -17.41
N VAL A 17 -5.22 17.40 -17.61
CA VAL A 17 -5.41 18.85 -17.46
C VAL A 17 -6.42 19.40 -18.49
N SER A 18 -6.50 18.83 -19.70
CA SER A 18 -7.55 19.23 -20.65
C SER A 18 -8.94 18.83 -20.16
N GLY A 19 -9.09 17.65 -19.57
CA GLY A 19 -10.31 17.21 -18.90
C GLY A 19 -10.70 18.19 -17.79
N LEU A 20 -9.75 18.52 -16.89
CA LEU A 20 -9.96 19.48 -15.81
C LEU A 20 -10.42 20.86 -16.34
N LYS A 21 -9.75 21.37 -17.38
CA LYS A 21 -10.10 22.63 -18.04
C LYS A 21 -11.50 22.61 -18.63
N GLY A 22 -11.92 21.47 -19.21
CA GLY A 22 -13.27 21.31 -19.77
C GLY A 22 -14.36 21.52 -18.72
N LEU A 23 -14.14 21.07 -17.48
CA LEU A 23 -15.14 21.15 -16.40
C LEU A 23 -15.12 22.49 -15.68
N PHE A 24 -13.95 23.10 -15.61
CA PHE A 24 -13.74 24.38 -14.95
C PHE A 24 -13.25 25.44 -15.96
N PRO A 25 -14.01 25.71 -17.04
CA PRO A 25 -13.53 26.53 -18.15
C PRO A 25 -13.29 28.00 -17.77
N LYS A 26 -13.83 28.43 -16.63
CA LYS A 26 -13.72 29.81 -16.10
C LYS A 26 -12.44 30.07 -15.32
N TYR A 27 -11.69 29.02 -14.97
CA TYR A 27 -10.51 29.13 -14.12
C TYR A 27 -9.26 28.78 -14.89
N ASP A 28 -8.15 29.41 -14.51
CA ASP A 28 -6.84 29.04 -15.03
C ASP A 28 -6.45 27.64 -14.53
N PRO A 29 -6.08 26.70 -15.42
CA PRO A 29 -5.75 25.33 -15.02
C PRO A 29 -4.57 25.23 -14.05
N ASP A 30 -3.55 26.09 -14.17
CA ASP A 30 -2.39 26.06 -13.27
C ASP A 30 -2.76 26.55 -11.87
N MET A 31 -3.61 27.58 -11.77
CA MET A 31 -4.19 28.01 -10.51
C MET A 31 -5.01 26.90 -9.85
N LEU A 32 -5.87 26.21 -10.61
CA LEU A 32 -6.66 25.08 -10.10
C LEU A 32 -5.77 23.94 -9.63
N ILE A 33 -4.76 23.56 -10.40
CA ILE A 33 -3.82 22.49 -10.05
C ILE A 33 -3.06 22.86 -8.78
N CYS A 34 -2.58 24.11 -8.67
CA CYS A 34 -1.94 24.60 -7.46
C CYS A 34 -2.86 24.50 -6.25
N PHE A 35 -4.12 24.94 -6.38
CA PHE A 35 -5.12 24.81 -5.33
C PHE A 35 -5.37 23.35 -4.93
N LEU A 36 -5.59 22.46 -5.89
CA LEU A 36 -5.88 21.04 -5.64
C LEU A 36 -4.69 20.29 -5.01
N LYS A 37 -3.46 20.64 -5.41
CA LYS A 37 -2.22 20.12 -4.80
C LYS A 37 -2.04 20.64 -3.38
N ASN A 38 -2.31 21.92 -3.12
CA ASN A 38 -2.24 22.51 -1.79
C ASN A 38 -3.33 21.97 -0.84
N MET A 39 -4.48 21.58 -1.39
CA MET A 39 -5.53 20.85 -0.67
C MET A 39 -5.24 19.34 -0.56
N GLU A 40 -4.14 18.87 -1.16
CA GLU A 40 -3.68 17.48 -1.21
C GLU A 40 -4.74 16.50 -1.74
N LEU A 41 -5.51 16.96 -2.72
CA LEU A 41 -6.52 16.16 -3.39
C LEU A 41 -5.96 15.39 -4.59
N CYS A 42 -4.86 15.87 -5.17
CA CYS A 42 -4.20 15.22 -6.28
C CYS A 42 -2.68 15.39 -6.28
N GLN A 43 -2.02 14.54 -7.06
CA GLN A 43 -0.62 14.72 -7.44
C GLN A 43 -0.50 14.82 -8.95
N GLU A 44 0.47 15.60 -9.40
CA GLU A 44 0.77 15.77 -10.82
C GLU A 44 1.92 14.84 -11.21
N PHE A 45 1.78 14.11 -12.32
CA PHE A 45 2.85 13.26 -12.82
C PHE A 45 3.88 14.07 -13.60
N GLY A 46 5.14 13.99 -13.17
CA GLY A 46 6.27 14.52 -13.93
C GLY A 46 6.72 13.61 -15.08
N ASP A 47 6.55 12.29 -14.95
CA ASP A 47 6.91 11.30 -15.96
C ASP A 47 5.74 10.33 -16.24
N PRO A 48 5.15 10.35 -17.45
CA PRO A 48 4.07 9.42 -17.85
C PRO A 48 4.48 7.95 -17.85
N SER A 49 5.79 7.62 -17.79
CA SER A 49 6.27 6.23 -17.76
C SER A 49 5.70 5.43 -16.58
N PHE A 50 5.43 6.09 -15.45
CA PHE A 50 4.81 5.51 -14.26
C PHE A 50 3.51 4.77 -14.58
N LEU A 51 2.66 5.40 -15.39
CA LEU A 51 1.33 4.89 -15.67
C LEU A 51 1.38 3.55 -16.42
N ARG A 52 2.43 3.30 -17.20
CA ARG A 52 2.66 2.02 -17.90
C ARG A 52 2.89 0.84 -16.96
N MET A 53 3.30 1.10 -15.71
CA MET A 53 3.57 0.08 -14.71
C MET A 53 2.38 -0.18 -13.78
N THR A 54 1.27 0.54 -13.97
CA THR A 54 0.10 0.53 -13.08
C THR A 54 -1.18 0.14 -13.80
N ASN A 55 -2.24 -0.15 -13.04
CA ASN A 55 -3.61 -0.30 -13.54
C ASN A 55 -4.33 1.05 -13.72
N LEU A 56 -3.63 2.18 -13.65
CA LEU A 56 -4.23 3.52 -13.69
C LEU A 56 -4.57 3.99 -15.12
N ILE A 57 -4.13 3.25 -16.15
CA ILE A 57 -4.56 3.48 -17.54
C ILE A 57 -5.68 2.50 -17.85
N ALA A 58 -6.85 3.01 -18.26
CA ALA A 58 -7.92 2.18 -18.79
C ALA A 58 -7.46 1.56 -20.12
N GLY A 59 -7.32 0.24 -20.17
CA GLY A 59 -6.88 -0.49 -21.35
C GLY A 59 -6.69 -1.99 -21.08
N ASP A 60 -7.81 -2.70 -20.89
CA ASP A 60 -7.94 -4.11 -21.33
C ASP A 60 -7.81 -4.12 -22.86
N ARG A 61 -7.17 -5.04 -23.60
CA ARG A 61 -6.64 -6.39 -23.43
C ARG A 61 -5.74 -6.67 -24.66
N GLU A 62 -5.12 -7.84 -24.66
CA GLU A 62 -4.44 -8.54 -25.76
C GLU A 62 -4.77 -8.13 -27.23
N GLU A 63 -3.71 -8.16 -28.05
CA GLU A 63 -3.74 -8.55 -29.47
C GLU A 63 -4.62 -7.80 -30.48
N THR A 64 -4.85 -6.50 -30.31
CA THR A 64 -5.09 -5.65 -31.48
C THR A 64 -4.13 -4.47 -31.43
N GLY A 65 -3.34 -4.33 -32.49
CA GLY A 65 -2.30 -3.33 -32.64
C GLY A 65 -2.81 -1.91 -32.80
N ASP A 66 -3.78 -1.50 -31.99
CA ASP A 66 -4.25 -0.13 -31.93
C ASP A 66 -4.01 0.50 -30.56
N SER A 67 -3.23 1.56 -30.65
CA SER A 67 -2.64 2.38 -29.63
C SER A 67 -3.52 2.73 -28.44
N ALA A 68 -2.90 2.72 -27.24
CA ALA A 68 -3.23 3.62 -26.15
C ALA A 68 -3.75 4.94 -26.70
N SER A 69 -4.97 5.33 -26.28
CA SER A 69 -5.70 6.52 -26.75
C SER A 69 -4.74 7.65 -27.12
N GLU A 70 -4.86 8.19 -28.33
CA GLU A 70 -3.97 9.22 -28.90
C GLU A 70 -3.70 10.42 -27.98
N THR A 71 -4.58 10.68 -27.01
CA THR A 71 -4.43 11.63 -25.90
C THR A 71 -3.16 11.41 -25.06
N GLN A 72 -2.71 10.17 -24.86
CA GLN A 72 -1.50 9.84 -24.07
C GLN A 72 -0.19 9.95 -24.87
N ARG A 73 -0.23 10.14 -26.21
CA ARG A 73 0.97 10.31 -27.04
C ARG A 73 1.47 11.75 -27.10
N ARG A 74 0.61 12.74 -26.79
CA ARG A 74 1.03 14.14 -26.59
C ARG A 74 1.41 14.32 -25.13
N GLY A 75 2.40 15.17 -24.84
CA GLY A 75 2.86 15.51 -23.49
C GLY A 75 1.83 16.25 -22.63
N GLU A 76 0.62 15.69 -22.54
CA GLU A 76 -0.47 16.15 -21.71
C GLU A 76 -0.13 15.91 -20.25
N ARG A 77 -0.38 16.93 -19.43
CA ARG A 77 -0.19 16.85 -17.97
C ARG A 77 -1.32 16.03 -17.37
N LEU A 78 -0.95 15.10 -16.49
CA LEU A 78 -1.86 14.16 -15.86
C LEU A 78 -1.83 14.33 -14.35
N LEU A 79 -3.01 14.27 -13.75
CA LEU A 79 -3.24 14.38 -12.32
C LEU A 79 -3.79 13.05 -11.80
N PHE A 80 -3.27 12.59 -10.68
CA PHE A 80 -3.78 11.45 -9.94
C PHE A 80 -4.65 11.91 -8.77
N PHE A 81 -5.89 11.45 -8.76
CA PHE A 81 -6.88 11.65 -7.72
C PHE A 81 -7.19 10.29 -7.08
N PRO A 82 -6.57 9.95 -5.94
CA PRO A 82 -6.79 8.67 -5.26
C PRO A 82 -8.27 8.43 -4.91
N CYS A 83 -9.02 9.51 -4.63
CA CYS A 83 -10.44 9.43 -4.29
C CYS A 83 -11.36 8.98 -5.44
N LEU A 84 -10.85 8.98 -6.68
CA LEU A 84 -11.56 8.53 -7.88
C LEU A 84 -11.24 7.07 -8.24
N LEU A 85 -10.33 6.41 -7.52
CA LEU A 85 -10.05 4.98 -7.71
C LEU A 85 -11.28 4.12 -7.44
N SER A 86 -11.40 3.01 -8.19
CA SER A 86 -12.38 1.96 -7.94
C SER A 86 -12.30 1.46 -6.50
N THR A 87 -13.43 1.16 -5.89
CA THR A 87 -13.48 0.46 -4.60
C THR A 87 -13.15 -1.02 -4.71
N ASP A 88 -13.28 -1.59 -5.91
CA ASP A 88 -13.17 -3.03 -6.12
C ASP A 88 -11.72 -3.48 -6.02
N ARG A 89 -11.51 -4.58 -5.28
CA ARG A 89 -10.21 -5.22 -5.15
C ARG A 89 -9.87 -5.98 -6.44
N PRO A 90 -8.64 -5.88 -6.96
CA PRO A 90 -8.17 -6.76 -8.02
C PRO A 90 -8.32 -8.26 -7.67
N ASP A 91 -8.93 -9.03 -8.57
CA ASP A 91 -9.23 -10.46 -8.35
C ASP A 91 -7.97 -11.30 -8.09
N GLU A 92 -6.84 -10.97 -8.71
CA GLU A 92 -5.63 -11.80 -8.65
C GLU A 92 -5.05 -11.89 -7.23
N MET A 93 -5.30 -10.89 -6.38
CA MET A 93 -4.84 -10.87 -5.00
C MET A 93 -5.53 -11.92 -4.11
N THR A 94 -6.71 -12.40 -4.50
CA THR A 94 -7.47 -13.42 -3.74
C THR A 94 -6.86 -14.81 -3.86
N SER A 95 -6.05 -15.05 -4.89
CA SER A 95 -5.35 -16.31 -5.12
C SER A 95 -3.97 -16.39 -4.46
N GLU A 96 -3.50 -15.30 -3.85
CA GLU A 96 -2.19 -15.24 -3.23
C GLU A 96 -2.19 -15.95 -1.87
N VAL A 97 -1.14 -16.73 -1.62
CA VAL A 97 -0.89 -17.33 -0.31
C VAL A 97 0.05 -16.41 0.47
N TYR A 98 -0.52 -15.58 1.33
CA TYR A 98 0.24 -14.68 2.19
C TYR A 98 0.97 -15.45 3.29
N GLN A 99 2.20 -15.03 3.55
CA GLN A 99 3.12 -15.64 4.54
C GLN A 99 3.44 -14.68 5.69
N PHE A 100 3.00 -13.44 5.59
CA PHE A 100 3.13 -12.44 6.64
C PHE A 100 1.94 -11.48 6.61
N GLY A 101 1.45 -11.10 7.79
CA GLY A 101 0.45 -10.06 7.97
C GLY A 101 0.75 -9.22 9.21
N TRP A 102 0.64 -7.91 9.07
CA TRP A 102 0.84 -6.93 10.12
C TRP A 102 -0.23 -5.86 10.04
N CYS A 103 -0.62 -5.31 11.18
CA CYS A 103 -1.55 -4.20 11.21
C CYS A 103 -1.16 -3.08 12.18
N LEU A 104 -1.47 -1.85 11.76
CA LEU A 104 -1.48 -0.65 12.60
C LEU A 104 -2.94 -0.28 12.89
N GLN A 105 -3.38 -0.53 14.11
CA GLN A 105 -4.79 -0.47 14.49
C GLN A 105 -5.06 0.67 15.47
N CYS A 106 -6.10 1.46 15.22
CA CYS A 106 -6.62 2.44 16.18
C CYS A 106 -7.01 1.79 17.51
N THR A 107 -6.61 2.39 18.62
CA THR A 107 -6.96 1.89 19.97
C THR A 107 -8.39 2.21 20.37
N SER A 108 -8.91 3.36 19.95
CA SER A 108 -10.29 3.79 20.19
C SER A 108 -11.18 3.37 19.02
N LYS A 109 -12.42 2.99 19.33
CA LYS A 109 -13.47 2.69 18.32
C LYS A 109 -13.99 3.91 17.57
N HIS A 110 -13.60 5.11 18.00
CA HIS A 110 -14.01 6.38 17.38
C HIS A 110 -12.86 7.05 16.61
N ASP A 111 -11.70 6.40 16.57
CA ASP A 111 -10.49 6.89 15.92
C ASP A 111 -10.37 6.23 14.55
N PHE A 112 -10.11 7.03 13.52
CA PHE A 112 -9.99 6.57 12.15
C PHE A 112 -8.77 7.22 11.49
N PHE A 113 -8.08 6.47 10.65
CA PHE A 113 -7.10 7.02 9.73
C PHE A 113 -7.83 7.94 8.73
N PRO A 114 -7.41 9.20 8.59
CA PRO A 114 -8.04 10.10 7.64
C PRO A 114 -7.75 9.61 6.21
N PRO A 115 -8.68 9.79 5.25
CA PRO A 115 -8.46 9.36 3.86
C PRO A 115 -7.15 9.91 3.25
N ARG A 116 -6.79 11.15 3.61
CA ARG A 116 -5.54 11.81 3.20
C ARG A 116 -4.29 11.02 3.59
N TYR A 117 -4.28 10.39 4.77
CA TYR A 117 -3.16 9.57 5.20
C TYR A 117 -2.88 8.44 4.20
N PHE A 118 -3.92 7.74 3.75
CA PHE A 118 -3.75 6.65 2.79
C PHE A 118 -3.32 7.14 1.41
N HIS A 119 -3.84 8.30 0.97
CA HIS A 119 -3.42 8.91 -0.29
C HIS A 119 -1.93 9.21 -0.30
N VAL A 120 -1.41 9.83 0.77
CA VAL A 120 0.02 10.10 0.93
C VAL A 120 0.81 8.80 1.01
N LEU A 121 0.36 7.84 1.83
CA LEU A 121 1.05 6.56 2.02
C LEU A 121 1.16 5.75 0.72
N SER A 122 0.04 5.57 0.01
CA SER A 122 0.01 4.77 -1.23
C SER A 122 0.93 5.35 -2.30
N LEU A 123 0.93 6.67 -2.47
CA LEU A 123 1.83 7.33 -3.41
C LEU A 123 3.28 7.23 -2.98
N HIS A 124 3.56 7.50 -1.71
CA HIS A 124 4.91 7.38 -1.15
C HIS A 124 5.50 5.99 -1.35
N LEU A 125 4.74 4.93 -1.02
CA LEU A 125 5.15 3.54 -1.19
C LEU A 125 5.35 3.16 -2.65
N ALA A 126 4.44 3.59 -3.53
CA ALA A 126 4.58 3.35 -4.96
C ALA A 126 5.87 4.00 -5.50
N PHE A 127 6.07 5.30 -5.26
CA PHE A 127 7.28 5.98 -5.70
C PHE A 127 8.56 5.36 -5.15
N LYS A 128 8.54 4.94 -3.87
CA LYS A 128 9.73 4.43 -3.20
C LYS A 128 10.08 2.99 -3.57
N PHE A 129 9.09 2.11 -3.72
CA PHE A 129 9.33 0.67 -3.83
C PHE A 129 8.88 0.03 -5.13
N SER A 130 7.86 0.58 -5.80
CA SER A 130 7.45 0.04 -7.10
C SER A 130 8.22 0.69 -8.27
N LEU A 131 8.84 1.86 -8.04
CA LEU A 131 9.49 2.66 -9.09
C LEU A 131 11.00 2.87 -8.93
N SER A 132 11.64 2.37 -7.88
CA SER A 132 13.06 2.65 -7.65
C SER A 132 13.98 1.90 -8.62
N LYS A 133 14.47 2.65 -9.62
CA LYS A 133 15.73 2.53 -10.39
C LYS A 133 16.34 1.12 -10.52
N GLY A 134 16.08 0.44 -11.63
CA GLY A 134 16.84 -0.76 -12.01
C GLY A 134 16.45 -1.36 -13.35
N ASN A 135 17.04 -0.82 -14.42
CA ASN A 135 17.02 -1.34 -15.79
C ASN A 135 15.67 -1.27 -16.54
N LYS A 136 15.57 -0.34 -17.50
CA LYS A 136 14.43 -0.18 -18.43
C LYS A 136 14.00 -1.50 -19.06
N GLU A 137 14.95 -2.36 -19.41
CA GLU A 137 14.69 -3.63 -20.07
C GLU A 137 14.05 -4.67 -19.15
N LEU A 138 14.38 -4.64 -17.85
CA LEU A 138 13.76 -5.48 -16.84
C LEU A 138 12.37 -4.94 -16.50
N ALA A 139 12.22 -3.62 -16.36
CA ALA A 139 10.95 -2.95 -16.10
C ALA A 139 9.92 -3.16 -17.24
N GLU A 140 10.35 -3.20 -18.50
CA GLU A 140 9.49 -3.49 -19.66
C GLU A 140 9.09 -4.97 -19.74
N LYS A 141 10.00 -5.91 -19.48
CA LYS A 141 9.68 -7.36 -19.40
C LYS A 141 8.85 -7.74 -18.17
N LEU A 142 8.86 -6.90 -17.13
CA LEU A 142 8.16 -7.09 -15.86
C LEU A 142 6.91 -6.22 -15.73
N SER A 143 6.38 -5.73 -16.85
CA SER A 143 5.25 -4.81 -16.89
C SER A 143 4.07 -5.26 -16.00
N ARG A 144 3.47 -4.27 -15.30
CA ARG A 144 2.21 -4.34 -14.53
C ARG A 144 2.27 -4.96 -13.14
N LYS A 145 3.15 -4.43 -12.29
CA LYS A 145 3.31 -4.94 -10.92
C LYS A 145 2.72 -4.07 -9.84
N CYS A 146 2.17 -2.89 -10.11
CA CYS A 146 1.63 -2.03 -9.06
C CYS A 146 0.15 -1.75 -9.32
N LYS A 147 -0.73 -2.20 -8.43
CA LYS A 147 -2.19 -2.08 -8.57
C LYS A 147 -2.76 -1.23 -7.46
N PHE A 148 -3.58 -0.27 -7.84
CA PHE A 148 -4.29 0.64 -6.94
C PHE A 148 -5.79 0.35 -6.97
N TRP A 149 -6.41 0.46 -5.81
CA TRP A 149 -7.84 0.65 -5.61
C TRP A 149 -8.00 1.65 -4.47
N ARG A 150 -9.22 2.10 -4.22
CA ARG A 150 -9.52 3.23 -3.34
C ARG A 150 -8.86 3.14 -1.97
N ASN A 151 -8.81 1.93 -1.42
CA ASN A 151 -8.30 1.70 -0.08
C ASN A 151 -7.02 0.89 -0.06
N GLY A 152 -6.42 0.55 -1.20
CA GLY A 152 -5.25 -0.32 -1.19
C GLY A 152 -4.33 -0.22 -2.39
N LEU A 153 -3.14 -0.77 -2.15
CA LEU A 153 -2.00 -0.79 -3.03
C LEU A 153 -1.40 -2.19 -2.95
N HIS A 154 -1.21 -2.82 -4.10
CA HIS A 154 -0.50 -4.09 -4.19
C HIS A 154 0.65 -3.95 -5.17
N TRP A 155 1.83 -4.47 -4.83
CA TRP A 155 2.91 -4.57 -5.79
C TRP A 155 3.81 -5.79 -5.70
N PHE A 156 4.46 -6.12 -6.81
CA PHE A 156 5.54 -7.10 -6.88
C PHE A 156 6.89 -6.39 -7.06
N ASP A 157 7.86 -6.69 -6.19
CA ASP A 157 9.15 -6.00 -6.14
C ASP A 157 10.14 -6.38 -7.27
N GLY A 158 9.83 -7.42 -8.03
CA GLY A 158 10.73 -7.97 -9.05
C GLY A 158 11.76 -8.96 -8.54
N TYR A 159 11.92 -9.10 -7.22
CA TYR A 159 12.85 -9.98 -6.53
C TYR A 159 12.14 -11.07 -5.72
N GLY A 160 10.95 -11.49 -6.17
CA GLY A 160 10.24 -12.63 -5.61
C GLY A 160 9.23 -12.30 -4.49
N VAL A 161 9.04 -11.03 -4.11
CA VAL A 161 8.14 -10.62 -3.01
C VAL A 161 6.98 -9.76 -3.50
N LYS A 162 5.76 -10.17 -3.18
CA LYS A 162 4.55 -9.37 -3.36
C LYS A 162 4.14 -8.74 -2.04
N VAL A 163 3.67 -7.50 -2.11
CA VAL A 163 3.27 -6.69 -0.98
C VAL A 163 1.89 -6.13 -1.23
N LEU A 164 1.04 -6.20 -0.21
CA LEU A 164 -0.27 -5.60 -0.13
C LEU A 164 -0.27 -4.61 1.03
N VAL A 165 -0.73 -3.38 0.78
CA VAL A 165 -1.02 -2.39 1.82
C VAL A 165 -2.45 -1.90 1.61
N GLU A 166 -3.31 -2.05 2.62
CA GLU A 166 -4.72 -1.70 2.52
C GLU A 166 -5.21 -1.02 3.81
N ILE A 167 -6.13 -0.07 3.69
CA ILE A 167 -6.90 0.47 4.81
C ILE A 167 -8.18 -0.34 4.93
N VAL A 168 -8.34 -0.98 6.08
CA VAL A 168 -9.44 -1.90 6.38
C VAL A 168 -10.13 -1.49 7.69
N ASP A 169 -11.11 -2.28 8.12
CA ASP A 169 -11.85 -2.06 9.38
C ASP A 169 -12.44 -0.64 9.47
N GLU A 170 -13.21 -0.24 8.45
CA GLU A 170 -13.81 1.10 8.36
C GLU A 170 -12.81 2.26 8.49
N SER A 171 -11.58 2.07 8.03
CA SER A 171 -10.46 3.01 8.18
C SER A 171 -9.85 3.09 9.58
N GLN A 172 -10.05 2.08 10.43
CA GLN A 172 -9.39 1.99 11.73
C GLN A 172 -8.07 1.23 11.69
N CYS A 173 -7.72 0.65 10.54
CA CYS A 173 -6.59 -0.26 10.44
C CYS A 173 -5.82 -0.07 9.13
N VAL A 174 -4.49 0.05 9.25
CA VAL A 174 -3.57 -0.15 8.12
C VAL A 174 -3.11 -1.60 8.14
N LEU A 175 -3.45 -2.34 7.10
CA LEU A 175 -3.06 -3.73 6.90
C LEU A 175 -1.86 -3.79 5.94
N VAL A 176 -0.84 -4.55 6.31
CA VAL A 176 0.27 -4.93 5.43
C VAL A 176 0.31 -6.45 5.35
N MET A 177 0.25 -7.00 4.14
CA MET A 177 0.43 -8.44 3.91
C MET A 177 1.51 -8.68 2.87
N MET A 178 2.29 -9.76 3.03
CA MET A 178 3.33 -10.12 2.08
C MET A 178 3.30 -11.61 1.74
N SER A 179 3.62 -11.92 0.49
CA SER A 179 3.89 -13.27 0.02
C SER A 179 5.22 -13.28 -0.74
N CYS A 180 5.91 -14.41 -0.76
CA CYS A 180 7.14 -14.55 -1.52
C CYS A 180 7.23 -15.91 -2.22
N LYS A 181 8.01 -15.94 -3.30
CA LYS A 181 8.39 -17.20 -3.94
C LYS A 181 9.26 -18.03 -2.99
N LYS A 182 9.18 -19.35 -3.11
CA LYS A 182 10.04 -20.26 -2.35
C LYS A 182 11.52 -19.87 -2.50
N GLY A 183 12.22 -19.73 -1.37
CA GLY A 183 13.63 -19.31 -1.33
C GLY A 183 13.85 -17.80 -1.24
N TYR A 184 12.80 -16.97 -1.24
CA TYR A 184 12.89 -15.51 -1.17
C TYR A 184 12.43 -14.92 0.18
N SER A 185 12.31 -15.73 1.23
CA SER A 185 11.85 -15.25 2.54
C SER A 185 12.78 -14.20 3.17
N GLY A 186 14.10 -14.32 2.96
CA GLY A 186 15.05 -13.28 3.38
C GLY A 186 14.79 -11.91 2.72
N ASN A 187 14.41 -11.90 1.43
CA ASN A 187 14.03 -10.67 0.73
C ASN A 187 12.73 -10.10 1.32
N MET A 188 11.76 -10.97 1.61
CA MET A 188 10.50 -10.56 2.24
C MET A 188 10.75 -9.92 3.60
N VAL A 189 11.56 -10.53 4.47
CA VAL A 189 11.93 -9.98 5.78
C VAL A 189 12.59 -8.61 5.64
N SER A 190 13.53 -8.44 4.70
CA SER A 190 14.19 -7.15 4.46
C SER A 190 13.21 -6.08 3.96
N LEU A 191 12.37 -6.41 2.98
CA LEU A 191 11.40 -5.47 2.41
C LEU A 191 10.31 -5.10 3.42
N ARG A 192 9.84 -6.06 4.22
CA ARG A 192 8.89 -5.86 5.30
C ARG A 192 9.32 -4.78 6.27
N ARG A 193 10.55 -4.84 6.77
CA ARG A 193 11.10 -3.82 7.68
C ARG A 193 11.09 -2.43 7.05
N LYS A 194 11.44 -2.33 5.76
CA LYS A 194 11.40 -1.06 5.01
C LYS A 194 9.97 -0.55 4.85
N VAL A 195 9.03 -1.40 4.44
CA VAL A 195 7.63 -1.00 4.23
C VAL A 195 7.00 -0.53 5.55
N ILE A 196 7.15 -1.30 6.64
CA ILE A 196 6.60 -0.91 7.95
C ILE A 196 7.23 0.39 8.44
N ARG A 197 8.55 0.58 8.24
CA ARG A 197 9.23 1.86 8.55
C ARG A 197 8.57 3.05 7.86
N GLU A 198 8.28 2.92 6.56
CA GLU A 198 7.63 4.00 5.81
C GLU A 198 6.19 4.23 6.26
N VAL A 199 5.42 3.16 6.52
CA VAL A 199 4.06 3.26 7.07
C VAL A 199 4.09 4.06 8.38
N MET A 200 5.00 3.71 9.29
CA MET A 200 5.15 4.38 10.58
C MET A 200 5.64 5.82 10.44
N SER A 201 6.54 6.10 9.49
CA SER A 201 7.00 7.48 9.20
C SER A 201 5.84 8.36 8.74
N VAL A 202 5.10 7.92 7.71
CA VAL A 202 3.97 8.68 7.18
C VAL A 202 2.88 8.86 8.24
N TYR A 203 2.69 7.86 9.11
CA TYR A 203 1.74 7.93 10.22
C TYR A 203 2.12 9.02 11.22
N LYS A 204 3.38 9.05 11.65
CA LYS A 204 3.89 10.07 12.60
C LYS A 204 3.79 11.47 12.02
N ASP A 205 4.05 11.63 10.72
CA ASP A 205 4.01 12.93 10.05
C ASP A 205 2.58 13.41 9.80
N SER A 206 1.68 12.52 9.39
CA SER A 206 0.34 12.88 8.94
C SER A 206 -0.70 12.88 10.06
N CYS A 207 -0.56 12.00 11.05
CA CYS A 207 -1.57 11.72 12.08
C CYS A 207 -0.98 11.56 13.49
N PRO A 208 -0.11 12.48 13.98
CA PRO A 208 0.61 12.30 15.24
C PRO A 208 -0.28 12.17 16.48
N GLY A 209 -1.51 12.68 16.44
CA GLY A 209 -2.47 12.59 17.55
C GLY A 209 -3.27 11.28 17.62
N LEU A 210 -3.24 10.46 16.56
CA LEU A 210 -4.02 9.23 16.47
C LEU A 210 -3.35 8.13 17.30
N LYS A 211 -4.05 7.54 18.26
CA LYS A 211 -3.50 6.49 19.13
C LYS A 211 -3.65 5.11 18.50
N VAL A 212 -2.53 4.50 18.14
CA VAL A 212 -2.49 3.22 17.43
C VAL A 212 -1.69 2.16 18.21
N LYS A 213 -1.94 0.90 17.88
CA LYS A 213 -1.16 -0.26 18.32
C LYS A 213 -0.78 -1.10 17.11
N GLU A 214 0.38 -1.75 17.20
CA GLU A 214 0.89 -2.62 16.15
C GLU A 214 0.66 -4.08 16.52
N PHE A 215 0.20 -4.88 15.55
CA PHE A 215 0.01 -6.31 15.74
C PHE A 215 0.52 -7.12 14.56
N ILE A 216 0.86 -8.38 14.83
CA ILE A 216 1.10 -9.42 13.82
C ILE A 216 -0.12 -10.32 13.74
N ILE A 217 -0.61 -10.60 12.53
CA ILE A 217 -1.73 -11.52 12.31
C ILE A 217 -1.19 -12.95 12.27
N ASP A 218 -1.87 -13.88 12.95
CA ASP A 218 -1.51 -15.29 12.94
C ASP A 218 -1.49 -15.84 11.51
N LEU A 219 -0.46 -16.64 11.19
CA LEU A 219 -0.27 -17.23 9.86
C LEU A 219 -1.49 -18.03 9.39
N LYS A 220 -2.19 -18.71 10.30
CA LYS A 220 -3.38 -19.52 10.00
C LYS A 220 -4.60 -18.67 9.65
N GLU A 221 -4.55 -17.37 9.94
CA GLU A 221 -5.64 -16.40 9.75
C GLU A 221 -5.36 -15.43 8.57
N LEU A 222 -4.29 -15.63 7.80
CA LEU A 222 -3.87 -14.76 6.68
C LEU A 222 -4.69 -14.94 5.38
N ALA A 223 -5.85 -15.57 5.44
CA ALA A 223 -6.72 -15.70 4.28
C ALA A 223 -7.25 -14.32 3.86
N TYR A 224 -6.87 -13.87 2.67
CA TYR A 224 -7.33 -12.62 2.08
C TYR A 224 -8.71 -12.79 1.43
N PRO A 225 -9.65 -11.83 1.54
CA PRO A 225 -9.52 -10.52 2.18
C PRO A 225 -9.62 -10.51 3.70
N VAL A 226 -8.81 -9.66 4.34
CA VAL A 226 -8.88 -9.39 5.80
C VAL A 226 -9.58 -8.06 6.04
N ASN A 227 -10.92 -8.08 6.08
CA ASN A 227 -11.72 -6.86 6.27
C ASN A 227 -11.64 -6.32 7.71
N THR A 228 -11.59 -7.22 8.70
CA THR A 228 -11.65 -6.87 10.12
C THR A 228 -10.54 -7.59 10.88
N PRO A 229 -9.29 -7.08 10.87
CA PRO A 229 -8.15 -7.73 11.54
C PRO A 229 -8.39 -7.97 13.04
N ARG A 230 -9.19 -7.13 13.72
CA ARG A 230 -9.53 -7.29 15.15
C ARG A 230 -10.26 -8.58 15.49
N GLU A 231 -10.96 -9.18 14.53
CA GLU A 231 -11.68 -10.45 14.71
C GLU A 231 -10.75 -11.66 14.52
N ARG A 232 -9.51 -11.45 14.09
CA ARG A 232 -8.51 -12.49 13.87
C ARG A 232 -7.65 -12.70 15.11
N THR A 233 -6.94 -13.82 15.15
CA THR A 233 -5.88 -14.02 16.12
C THR A 233 -4.70 -13.12 15.76
N VAL A 234 -4.37 -12.21 16.68
CA VAL A 234 -3.28 -11.23 16.50
C VAL A 234 -2.39 -11.19 17.73
N TYR A 235 -1.15 -10.78 17.54
CA TYR A 235 -0.13 -10.70 18.58
C TYR A 235 0.35 -9.26 18.72
N ASP A 236 0.22 -8.66 19.91
CA ASP A 236 0.73 -7.32 20.20
C ASP A 236 2.25 -7.32 20.10
N ILE A 237 2.79 -6.38 19.34
CA ILE A 237 4.22 -6.29 19.08
C ILE A 237 5.02 -5.98 20.35
N CYS A 238 4.47 -5.20 21.27
CA CYS A 238 5.16 -4.90 22.53
C CYS A 238 5.31 -6.16 23.38
N ASP A 239 4.27 -7.01 23.41
CA ASP A 239 4.31 -8.30 24.11
C ASP A 239 5.31 -9.25 23.45
N LEU A 240 5.34 -9.28 22.11
CA LEU A 240 6.29 -10.05 21.33
C LEU A 240 7.74 -9.65 21.62
N LEU A 241 8.04 -8.36 21.58
CA LEU A 241 9.38 -7.83 21.89
C LEU A 241 9.78 -8.11 23.34
N SER A 242 8.83 -8.03 24.28
CA SER A 242 9.07 -8.33 25.69
C SER A 242 9.42 -9.81 25.88
N ALA A 243 8.69 -10.72 25.24
CA ALA A 243 8.97 -12.16 25.29
C ALA A 243 10.35 -12.50 24.72
N ILE A 244 10.73 -11.87 23.60
CA ILE A 244 12.06 -12.04 22.99
C ILE A 244 13.15 -11.58 23.95
N LYS A 245 13.01 -10.38 24.54
CA LYS A 245 13.99 -9.81 25.48
C LYS A 245 14.17 -10.66 26.73
N GLU A 246 13.10 -11.29 27.20
CA GLU A 246 13.12 -12.20 28.35
C GLU A 246 13.60 -13.62 27.98
N GLY A 247 13.88 -13.90 26.71
CA GLY A 247 14.26 -15.23 26.23
C GLY A 247 13.12 -16.25 26.30
N ARG A 248 11.86 -15.80 26.40
CA ARG A 248 10.69 -16.68 26.38
C ARG A 248 10.41 -17.15 24.95
N PRO A 249 10.30 -18.48 24.70
CA PRO A 249 10.11 -19.00 23.35
C PRO A 249 8.66 -18.96 22.84
N PHE A 250 7.72 -18.41 23.61
CA PHE A 250 6.30 -18.35 23.28
C PHE A 250 5.61 -17.10 23.84
N LEU A 251 4.46 -16.74 23.24
CA LEU A 251 3.47 -15.83 23.81
C LEU A 251 2.32 -16.61 24.42
N VAL A 252 1.74 -16.04 25.48
CA VAL A 252 0.56 -16.58 26.16
C VAL A 252 -0.61 -15.66 25.83
N SER A 253 -1.69 -16.22 25.30
CA SER A 253 -2.98 -15.55 25.09
C SER A 253 -4.10 -16.34 25.77
N ASP A 254 -5.30 -15.77 25.74
CA ASP A 254 -6.54 -16.43 26.14
C ASP A 254 -6.81 -17.73 25.35
N LYS A 255 -6.29 -17.83 24.13
CA LYS A 255 -6.41 -19.00 23.25
C LYS A 255 -5.31 -20.06 23.45
N GLY A 256 -4.31 -19.80 24.30
CA GLY A 256 -3.24 -20.75 24.62
C GLY A 256 -1.84 -20.18 24.44
N GLN A 257 -0.87 -21.06 24.14
CA GLN A 257 0.52 -20.68 23.91
C GLN A 257 0.87 -20.80 22.43
N THR A 258 1.48 -19.76 21.87
CA THR A 258 2.01 -19.77 20.50
C THR A 258 3.51 -19.55 20.52
N ALA A 259 4.27 -20.45 19.90
CA ALA A 259 5.72 -20.31 19.81
C ALA A 259 6.12 -19.10 18.95
N LEU A 260 7.17 -18.38 19.34
CA LEU A 260 7.63 -17.19 18.60
C LEU A 260 8.04 -17.52 17.15
N LYS A 261 8.60 -18.72 16.94
CA LYS A 261 8.94 -19.23 15.60
C LYS A 261 7.72 -19.55 14.73
N GLU A 262 6.54 -19.73 15.32
CA GLU A 262 5.30 -19.87 14.54
C GLU A 262 4.76 -18.50 14.11
N ILE A 263 5.01 -17.46 14.91
CA ILE A 263 4.60 -16.08 14.60
C ILE A 263 5.54 -15.46 13.56
N LEU A 264 6.84 -15.70 13.69
CA LEU A 264 7.90 -15.17 12.83
C LEU A 264 8.85 -16.29 12.36
N PRO A 265 8.41 -17.15 11.42
CA PRO A 265 9.18 -18.33 11.02
C PRO A 265 10.49 -18.02 10.29
N ASP A 266 10.53 -16.90 9.57
CA ASP A 266 11.67 -16.50 8.75
C ASP A 266 12.65 -15.57 9.49
N GLU A 267 12.43 -15.31 10.78
CA GLU A 267 13.26 -14.40 11.57
C GLU A 267 14.29 -15.11 12.46
N SER A 268 15.49 -14.54 12.48
CA SER A 268 16.53 -14.90 13.44
C SER A 268 16.20 -14.23 14.77
N LEU A 269 15.70 -15.00 15.76
CA LEU A 269 15.31 -14.46 17.07
C LEU A 269 16.49 -13.87 17.87
N SER A 270 17.74 -14.16 17.49
CA SER A 270 18.95 -13.60 18.10
C SER A 270 19.30 -12.19 17.60
N ASP A 271 18.79 -11.79 16.42
CA ASP A 271 19.07 -10.50 15.80
C ASP A 271 17.87 -9.54 15.87
N ILE A 272 16.86 -9.87 16.68
CA ILE A 272 15.68 -9.03 16.88
C ILE A 272 16.04 -7.89 17.84
N ASN A 273 16.79 -6.92 17.32
CA ASN A 273 16.68 -5.56 17.83
C ASN A 273 15.38 -4.93 17.29
N LEU A 274 15.02 -3.76 17.82
CA LEU A 274 13.84 -2.94 17.47
C LEU A 274 13.63 -2.69 15.95
N SER A 275 14.58 -3.12 15.10
CA SER A 275 14.54 -3.13 13.63
C SER A 275 13.52 -4.10 13.02
N LEU A 276 12.93 -5.02 13.79
CA LEU A 276 11.92 -5.99 13.32
C LEU A 276 10.76 -5.34 12.52
N LEU A 277 10.48 -4.07 12.82
CA LEU A 277 9.34 -3.29 12.35
C LEU A 277 9.76 -1.90 11.83
N GLY A 278 11.01 -1.75 11.42
CA GLY A 278 11.47 -0.50 10.85
C GLY A 278 11.96 0.54 11.85
N GLY A 279 12.32 0.16 13.07
CA GLY A 279 13.12 1.01 13.96
C GLY A 279 14.43 1.49 13.29
N PRO A 280 15.06 2.57 13.79
CA PRO A 280 16.36 2.99 13.32
C PRO A 280 17.35 1.83 13.50
N ASP A 281 18.19 1.59 12.50
CA ASP A 281 19.36 0.75 12.70
C ASP A 281 20.21 1.47 13.76
N GLU A 282 20.53 0.80 14.88
CA GLU A 282 21.49 1.36 15.84
C GLU A 282 22.80 1.58 15.07
N VAL A 283 23.23 2.85 15.01
CA VAL A 283 24.49 3.29 14.39
C VAL A 283 25.63 3.07 15.35
#